data_AF-A0A2E5KTP9-F1
#
_entry.id   AF-A0A2E5KTP9-F1
#
_cell.length_a   1.000
_cell.length_b   1.000
_cell.length_c   1.000
_cell.angle_alpha   90.00
_cell.angle_beta   90.00
_cell.angle_gamma   90.00
#
_symmetry.space_group_name_H-M   'P 1'
#
loop_
_entity.id
_entity.type
_entity.pdbx_description
1 polymer ?
#
loop_
_entity_poly.entity_id
_entity_poly.type
_entity_poly.pdbx_seq_one_letter_code
_entity_poly.pdbx_strand_id
1 'polypeptide(L)'
;MLSHQPLAVALAILHIEWMIQAHYTESVRDNQNLDPQFKSLLKHHWMEEAQHARLDTLMVEALAEGLSPREIAETVDEYFQIGEMLDQGLAKQVKYGADSFTKATERNLSEWEHKQFMAVQHQANRWTYLGSGMTHPNFLATIDQLASEQRERIEEVAPAFC
;
A
#
# COMPACT_ATOMS: atom_id res chain seq x y z
N MET A 1 9.18 -9.22 -7.96
CA MET A 1 9.89 -8.64 -6.78
C MET A 1 11.40 -8.84 -6.86
N LEU A 2 11.95 -10.06 -6.84
CA LEU A 2 13.42 -10.28 -6.87
C LEU A 2 14.11 -9.92 -8.20
N SER A 3 13.34 -9.61 -9.24
CA SER A 3 13.84 -9.14 -10.55
C SER A 3 13.99 -7.62 -10.62
N HIS A 4 13.52 -6.88 -9.60
CA HIS A 4 13.59 -5.42 -9.57
C HIS A 4 14.83 -4.94 -8.83
N GLN A 5 15.23 -3.70 -9.10
CA GLN A 5 16.31 -3.02 -8.41
C GLN A 5 16.04 -2.99 -6.89
N PRO A 6 17.09 -3.15 -6.05
CA PRO A 6 16.94 -3.14 -4.60
C PRO A 6 16.22 -1.90 -4.07
N LEU A 7 16.50 -0.72 -4.64
CA LEU A 7 15.84 0.52 -4.24
C LEU A 7 14.34 0.51 -4.57
N ALA A 8 13.92 -0.03 -5.72
CA ALA A 8 12.50 -0.11 -6.08
C ALA A 8 11.73 -1.03 -5.10
N VAL A 9 12.36 -2.13 -4.69
CA VAL A 9 11.82 -3.01 -3.65
C VAL A 9 11.78 -2.31 -2.29
N ALA A 10 12.83 -1.57 -1.93
CA ALA A 10 12.87 -0.80 -0.68
C ALA A 10 11.80 0.30 -0.64
N LEU A 11 11.53 0.98 -1.75
CA LEU A 11 10.42 1.94 -1.86
C LEU A 11 9.06 1.25 -1.67
N ALA A 12 8.87 0.05 -2.23
CA ALA A 12 7.65 -0.71 -2.03
C ALA A 12 7.46 -1.16 -0.56
N ILE A 13 8.55 -1.53 0.13
CA ILE A 13 8.53 -1.87 1.55
C ILE A 13 8.20 -0.62 2.39
N LEU A 14 8.94 0.48 2.20
CA LEU A 14 8.71 1.74 2.91
C LEU A 14 7.27 2.25 2.70
N HIS A 15 6.75 2.12 1.49
CA HIS A 15 5.36 2.39 1.17
C HIS A 15 4.40 1.56 2.04
N ILE A 16 4.62 0.24 2.15
CA ILE A 16 3.81 -0.65 3.00
C ILE A 16 3.90 -0.25 4.48
N GLU A 17 5.08 0.12 4.97
CA GLU A 17 5.24 0.58 6.34
C GLU A 17 4.37 1.79 6.64
N TRP A 18 4.40 2.80 5.76
CA TRP A 18 3.55 3.99 5.90
C TRP A 18 2.06 3.71 5.71
N MET A 19 1.71 2.75 4.86
CA MET A 19 0.34 2.25 4.75
C MET A 19 -0.16 1.68 6.08
N ILE A 20 0.64 0.88 6.78
CA ILE A 20 0.26 0.33 8.10
C ILE A 20 0.03 1.45 9.11
N GLN A 21 0.87 2.50 9.08
CA GLN A 21 0.71 3.68 9.92
C GLN A 21 -0.61 4.42 9.66
N ALA A 22 -0.97 4.65 8.40
CA ALA A 22 -2.23 5.28 8.00
C ALA A 22 -3.42 4.41 8.40
N HIS A 23 -3.39 3.12 8.06
CA HIS A 23 -4.47 2.17 8.34
C HIS A 23 -4.83 2.13 9.84
N TYR A 24 -3.85 2.06 10.73
CA TYR A 24 -4.14 2.07 12.17
C TYR A 24 -4.81 3.37 12.63
N THR A 25 -4.26 4.51 12.22
CA THR A 25 -4.71 5.82 12.70
C THR A 25 -6.09 6.19 12.17
N GLU A 26 -6.41 5.81 10.93
CA GLU A 26 -7.67 6.14 10.27
C GLU A 26 -8.78 5.12 10.54
N SER A 27 -8.45 3.82 10.64
CA SER A 27 -9.46 2.75 10.67
C SER A 27 -9.61 2.05 12.02
N VAL A 28 -8.59 2.09 12.89
CA VAL A 28 -8.51 1.23 14.08
C VAL A 28 -8.56 2.02 15.39
N ARG A 29 -7.70 3.03 15.55
CA ARG A 29 -7.43 3.71 16.83
C ARG A 29 -8.73 4.11 17.56
N ASP A 30 -9.58 4.84 16.85
CA ASP A 30 -10.76 5.49 17.41
C ASP A 30 -12.06 4.68 17.21
N ASN A 31 -11.99 3.54 16.53
CA ASN A 31 -13.15 2.69 16.24
C ASN A 31 -13.60 1.91 17.48
N GLN A 32 -14.80 2.23 18.01
CA GLN A 32 -15.36 1.60 19.22
C GLN A 32 -16.10 0.28 18.94
N ASN A 33 -16.31 -0.06 17.67
CA ASN A 33 -17.04 -1.27 17.27
C ASN A 33 -16.11 -2.47 17.03
N LEU A 34 -14.79 -2.27 17.08
CA LEU A 34 -13.81 -3.35 16.93
C LEU A 34 -13.64 -4.10 18.25
N ASP A 35 -13.37 -5.40 18.12
CA ASP A 35 -13.01 -6.25 19.25
C ASP A 35 -11.80 -5.65 20.02
N PRO A 36 -11.86 -5.52 21.36
CA PRO A 36 -10.79 -4.92 22.14
C PRO A 36 -9.43 -5.62 22.01
N GLN A 37 -9.43 -6.95 21.89
CA GLN A 37 -8.19 -7.72 21.74
C GLN A 37 -7.59 -7.50 20.34
N PHE A 38 -8.42 -7.44 19.31
CA PHE A 38 -7.98 -7.11 17.96
C PHE A 38 -7.40 -5.69 17.87
N LYS A 39 -8.04 -4.69 18.50
CA LYS A 39 -7.48 -3.32 18.61
C LYS A 39 -6.13 -3.32 19.32
N SER A 40 -6.01 -4.10 20.40
CA SER A 40 -4.76 -4.24 21.14
C SER A 40 -3.66 -4.83 20.25
N LEU A 41 -3.95 -5.91 19.53
CA LEU A 41 -3.00 -6.53 18.61
C LEU A 41 -2.51 -5.54 17.55
N LEU A 42 -3.43 -4.87 16.86
CA LEU A 42 -3.07 -3.91 15.81
C LEU A 42 -2.33 -2.68 16.35
N LYS A 43 -2.59 -2.27 17.60
CA LYS A 43 -1.81 -1.21 18.25
C LYS A 43 -0.35 -1.60 18.44
N HIS A 44 -0.08 -2.81 18.91
CA HIS A 44 1.30 -3.26 19.12
C HIS A 44 2.02 -3.46 17.78
N HIS A 45 1.33 -4.03 16.79
CA HIS A 45 1.85 -4.13 15.42
C HIS A 45 2.19 -2.75 14.85
N TRP A 46 1.28 -1.78 14.95
CA TRP A 46 1.51 -0.39 14.54
C TRP A 46 2.73 0.25 15.22
N MET A 47 2.96 -0.02 16.51
CA MET A 47 4.12 0.48 17.25
C MET A 47 5.45 -0.11 16.76
N GLU A 48 5.46 -1.39 16.36
CA GLU A 48 6.63 -2.07 15.81
C GLU A 48 6.98 -1.52 14.43
N GLU A 49 5.99 -1.43 13.54
CA GLU A 49 6.18 -0.90 12.17
C GLU A 49 6.59 0.58 12.16
N ALA A 50 6.29 1.34 13.21
CA ALA A 50 6.80 2.70 13.34
C ALA A 50 8.33 2.76 13.48
N GLN A 51 8.97 1.69 13.98
CA GLN A 51 10.43 1.57 13.98
C GLN A 51 10.95 1.08 12.63
N HIS A 52 10.26 0.14 11.97
CA HIS A 52 10.62 -0.32 10.63
C HIS A 52 10.57 0.83 9.62
N ALA A 53 9.51 1.64 9.62
CA ALA A 53 9.40 2.83 8.76
C ALA A 53 10.63 3.77 8.87
N ARG A 54 11.21 3.91 10.07
CA ARG A 54 12.43 4.72 10.28
C ARG A 54 13.66 4.05 9.68
N LEU A 55 13.84 2.75 9.94
CA LEU A 55 14.97 1.98 9.42
C LEU A 55 14.91 1.89 7.89
N ASP A 56 13.74 1.68 7.32
CA ASP A 56 13.53 1.56 5.89
C ASP A 56 13.72 2.90 5.16
N THR A 57 13.42 4.03 5.81
CA THR A 57 13.77 5.35 5.28
C THR A 57 15.29 5.47 5.12
N LEU A 58 16.06 5.09 6.14
CA LEU A 58 17.53 5.10 6.09
C LEU A 58 18.07 4.12 5.04
N MET A 59 17.41 2.97 4.86
CA MET A 59 17.78 2.00 3.83
C MET A 59 17.55 2.55 2.42
N VAL A 60 16.43 3.25 2.19
CA VAL A 60 16.14 3.94 0.92
C VAL A 60 17.21 5.01 0.63
N GLU A 61 17.56 5.84 1.62
CA GLU A 61 18.62 6.83 1.48
C GLU A 61 19.96 6.20 1.13
N ALA A 62 20.35 5.13 1.83
CA ALA A 62 21.61 4.41 1.59
C ALA A 62 21.64 3.74 0.21
N LEU A 63 20.53 3.17 -0.25
CA LEU A 63 20.43 2.53 -1.58
C LEU A 63 20.39 3.55 -2.73
N ALA A 64 19.96 4.78 -2.45
CA ALA A 64 19.95 5.86 -3.43
C ALA A 64 21.29 6.60 -3.53
N GLU A 65 22.21 6.39 -2.58
CA GLU A 65 23.49 7.08 -2.55
C GLU A 65 24.29 6.86 -3.85
N GLY A 66 24.65 7.97 -4.52
CA GLY A 66 25.44 7.94 -5.75
C GLY A 66 24.66 7.63 -7.03
N LEU A 67 23.35 7.38 -6.96
CA LEU A 67 22.51 7.24 -8.15
C LEU A 67 22.28 8.59 -8.84
N SER A 68 22.27 8.56 -10.17
CA SER A 68 21.90 9.70 -10.99
C SER A 68 20.38 9.94 -10.98
N PRO A 69 19.90 11.14 -11.32
CA PRO A 69 18.48 11.43 -11.45
C PRO A 69 17.74 10.47 -12.41
N ARG A 70 18.45 9.99 -13.45
CA ARG A 70 17.92 9.01 -14.39
C ARG A 70 17.71 7.64 -13.73
N GLU A 71 18.68 7.15 -12.95
CA GLU A 71 18.58 5.87 -12.25
C GLU A 71 17.48 5.89 -11.18
N ILE A 72 17.29 7.03 -10.50
CA ILE A 72 16.16 7.24 -9.59
C ILE A 72 14.82 7.19 -10.34
N ALA A 73 14.72 7.82 -11.51
CA ALA A 73 13.51 7.74 -12.34
C ALA A 73 13.19 6.31 -12.80
N GLU A 74 14.20 5.55 -13.24
CA GLU A 74 14.06 4.14 -13.63
C GLU A 74 13.64 3.27 -12.43
N THR A 75 14.16 3.55 -11.23
CA THR A 75 13.73 2.91 -9.98
C THR A 75 12.25 3.16 -9.68
N VAL A 76 11.78 4.39 -9.87
CA VAL A 76 10.36 4.74 -9.63
C VAL A 76 9.45 4.06 -10.65
N ASP A 77 9.90 3.88 -11.90
CA ASP A 77 9.17 3.08 -12.89
C ASP A 77 9.01 1.62 -12.44
N GLU A 78 10.07 1.02 -11.88
CA GLU A 78 9.99 -0.33 -11.32
C GLU A 78 9.12 -0.42 -10.07
N TYR A 79 9.13 0.61 -9.22
CA TYR A 79 8.20 0.72 -8.10
C TYR A 79 6.74 0.73 -8.58
N PHE A 80 6.42 1.45 -9.66
CA PHE A 80 5.08 1.42 -10.25
C PHE A 80 4.72 0.03 -10.81
N GLN A 81 5.66 -0.68 -11.43
CA GLN A 81 5.44 -2.06 -11.88
C GLN A 81 5.13 -3.00 -10.70
N ILE A 82 5.80 -2.83 -9.56
CA ILE A 82 5.48 -3.57 -8.32
C ILE A 82 4.06 -3.22 -7.86
N GLY A 83 3.69 -1.93 -7.86
CA GLY A 83 2.34 -1.47 -7.53
C GLY A 83 1.26 -2.08 -8.43
N GLU A 84 1.48 -2.13 -9.74
CA GLU A 84 0.58 -2.75 -10.70
C GLU A 84 0.43 -4.26 -10.44
N MET A 85 1.55 -4.95 -10.20
CA MET A 85 1.54 -6.37 -9.85
C MET A 85 0.71 -6.63 -8.57
N LEU A 86 0.85 -5.76 -7.56
CA LEU A 86 0.06 -5.83 -6.33
C LEU A 86 -1.42 -5.58 -6.61
N ASP A 87 -1.78 -4.56 -7.39
CA ASP A 87 -3.18 -4.26 -7.74
C ASP A 87 -3.87 -5.43 -8.46
N GLN A 88 -3.18 -6.06 -9.42
CA GLN A 88 -3.66 -7.27 -10.09
C GLN A 88 -3.83 -8.44 -9.10
N GLY A 89 -2.95 -8.55 -8.10
CA GLY A 89 -3.07 -9.50 -7.00
C GLY A 89 -4.30 -9.24 -6.14
N LEU A 90 -4.54 -7.98 -5.76
CA LEU A 90 -5.71 -7.56 -4.98
C LEU A 90 -7.01 -7.85 -5.72
N ALA A 91 -7.08 -7.58 -7.03
CA ALA A 91 -8.24 -7.93 -7.85
C ALA A 91 -8.56 -9.44 -7.81
N LYS A 92 -7.52 -10.29 -7.88
CA LYS A 92 -7.67 -11.75 -7.72
C LYS A 92 -8.11 -12.12 -6.31
N GLN A 93 -7.58 -11.46 -5.29
CA GLN A 93 -7.94 -11.71 -3.89
C GLN A 93 -9.39 -11.33 -3.60
N VAL A 94 -9.90 -10.26 -4.19
CA VAL A 94 -11.32 -9.89 -4.11
C VAL A 94 -12.22 -10.96 -4.73
N LYS A 95 -11.81 -11.56 -5.85
CA LYS A 95 -12.53 -12.69 -6.44
C LYS A 95 -12.60 -13.88 -5.48
N TYR A 96 -11.46 -14.26 -4.89
CA TYR A 96 -11.45 -15.34 -3.88
C TYR A 96 -12.29 -14.99 -2.64
N GLY A 97 -12.34 -13.71 -2.27
CA GLY A 97 -13.20 -13.20 -1.20
C GLY A 97 -14.69 -13.36 -1.54
N ALA A 98 -15.11 -13.02 -2.76
CA ALA A 98 -16.49 -13.19 -3.23
C ALA A 98 -16.90 -14.67 -3.24
N ASP A 99 -16.03 -15.55 -3.73
CA ASP A 99 -16.26 -17.01 -3.73
C ASP A 99 -16.40 -17.54 -2.30
N SER A 100 -15.49 -17.11 -1.40
CA SER A 100 -15.51 -17.50 0.00
C SER A 100 -16.75 -16.99 0.73
N PHE A 101 -17.15 -15.74 0.48
CA PHE A 101 -18.35 -15.14 1.06
C PHE A 101 -19.62 -15.89 0.64
N THR A 102 -19.77 -16.17 -0.66
CA THR A 102 -20.90 -16.92 -1.22
C THR A 102 -20.98 -18.31 -0.57
N LYS A 103 -19.83 -19.00 -0.46
CA LYS A 103 -19.76 -20.33 0.15
C LYS A 103 -20.09 -20.32 1.65
N ALA A 104 -19.56 -19.35 2.41
CA ALA A 104 -19.74 -19.28 3.86
C ALA A 104 -21.15 -18.84 4.27
N THR A 105 -21.81 -18.03 3.43
CA THR A 105 -23.16 -17.51 3.71
C THR A 105 -24.28 -18.30 3.03
N GLU A 106 -23.92 -19.23 2.13
CA GLU A 106 -24.84 -19.95 1.23
C GLU A 106 -25.71 -19.03 0.37
N ARG A 107 -25.38 -17.73 0.29
CA ARG A 107 -26.10 -16.75 -0.52
C ARG A 107 -25.59 -16.80 -1.95
N ASN A 108 -26.51 -16.92 -2.90
CA ASN A 108 -26.21 -16.66 -4.31
C ASN A 108 -26.33 -15.18 -4.60
N LEU A 109 -25.22 -14.54 -4.99
CA LEU A 109 -25.23 -13.14 -5.43
C LEU A 109 -25.81 -13.04 -6.84
N SER A 110 -26.70 -12.07 -7.05
CA SER A 110 -27.09 -11.66 -8.41
C SER A 110 -25.88 -11.10 -9.17
N GLU A 111 -25.95 -11.04 -10.50
CA GLU A 111 -24.89 -10.45 -11.32
C GLU A 111 -24.57 -9.01 -10.91
N TRP A 112 -25.59 -8.24 -10.55
CA TRP A 112 -25.43 -6.87 -10.06
C TRP A 112 -24.72 -6.83 -8.70
N GLU A 113 -25.13 -7.64 -7.73
CA GLU A 113 -24.47 -7.71 -6.42
C GLU A 113 -23.02 -8.17 -6.54
N HIS A 114 -22.76 -9.17 -7.39
CA HIS A 114 -21.40 -9.63 -7.64
C HIS A 114 -20.54 -8.51 -8.24
N LYS A 115 -21.04 -7.79 -9.24
CA LYS A 115 -20.32 -6.65 -9.84
C LYS A 115 -20.05 -5.55 -8.81
N GLN A 116 -21.02 -5.24 -7.94
CA GLN A 116 -20.85 -4.27 -6.86
C GLN A 116 -19.82 -4.74 -5.82
N PHE A 117 -19.88 -6.00 -5.40
CA PHE A 117 -18.91 -6.59 -4.48
C PHE A 117 -17.49 -6.44 -5.03
N MET A 118 -17.28 -6.85 -6.28
CA MET A 118 -15.96 -6.76 -6.93
C MET A 118 -15.45 -5.32 -6.97
N ALA A 119 -16.28 -4.37 -7.40
CA ALA A 119 -15.89 -2.97 -7.52
C ALA A 119 -15.55 -2.33 -6.17
N VAL A 120 -16.42 -2.50 -5.17
CA VAL A 120 -16.25 -1.85 -3.86
C VAL A 120 -15.07 -2.47 -3.10
N GLN A 121 -14.95 -3.79 -3.08
CA GLN A 121 -13.87 -4.46 -2.36
C GLN A 121 -12.51 -4.24 -3.04
N HIS A 122 -12.47 -4.20 -4.37
CA HIS A 122 -11.22 -3.90 -5.08
C HIS A 122 -10.78 -2.47 -4.83
N GLN A 123 -11.67 -1.48 -4.91
CA GLN A 123 -11.33 -0.10 -4.57
C GLN A 123 -10.92 0.06 -3.11
N ALA A 124 -11.62 -0.58 -2.16
CA ALA A 124 -11.24 -0.55 -0.74
C ALA A 124 -9.84 -1.13 -0.51
N ASN A 125 -9.50 -2.23 -1.20
CA ASN A 125 -8.16 -2.82 -1.14
C ASN A 125 -7.11 -1.91 -1.80
N ARG A 126 -7.44 -1.24 -2.90
CA ARG A 126 -6.54 -0.28 -3.57
C ARG A 126 -6.24 0.90 -2.66
N TRP A 127 -7.25 1.49 -2.02
CA TRP A 127 -7.03 2.53 -1.02
C TRP A 127 -6.16 2.02 0.12
N THR A 128 -6.54 0.87 0.69
CA THR A 128 -5.85 0.33 1.87
C THR A 128 -4.39 0.04 1.55
N TYR A 129 -4.08 -0.80 0.56
CA TYR A 129 -2.72 -1.30 0.33
C TYR A 129 -1.85 -0.46 -0.60
N LEU A 130 -2.45 0.44 -1.40
CA LEU A 130 -1.71 1.25 -2.38
C LEU A 130 -1.90 2.75 -2.14
N GLY A 131 -3.14 3.24 -2.17
CA GLY A 131 -3.43 4.68 -2.08
C GLY A 131 -2.90 5.29 -0.78
N SER A 132 -3.28 4.73 0.36
CA SER A 132 -2.99 5.32 1.68
C SER A 132 -1.49 5.47 1.96
N GLY A 133 -0.68 4.51 1.52
CA GLY A 133 0.77 4.58 1.66
C GLY A 133 1.44 5.45 0.59
N MET A 134 1.01 5.37 -0.68
CA MET A 134 1.52 6.22 -1.78
C MET A 134 1.32 7.70 -1.49
N THR A 135 0.18 8.05 -0.88
CA THR A 135 -0.16 9.43 -0.52
C THR A 135 0.33 9.82 0.88
N HIS A 136 0.99 8.92 1.62
CA HIS A 136 1.39 9.21 2.98
C HIS A 136 2.45 10.33 3.00
N PRO A 137 2.30 11.39 3.82
CA PRO A 137 3.18 12.56 3.78
C PRO A 137 4.67 12.24 3.95
N ASN A 138 5.00 11.27 4.82
CA ASN A 138 6.40 10.88 5.04
C ASN A 138 6.97 10.06 3.88
N PHE A 139 6.15 9.25 3.19
CA PHE A 139 6.60 8.53 1.99
C PHE A 139 6.91 9.54 0.88
N LEU A 140 5.99 10.48 0.63
CA LEU A 140 6.19 11.55 -0.34
C LEU A 140 7.40 12.43 0.01
N ALA A 141 7.63 12.72 1.28
CA ALA A 141 8.80 13.48 1.73
C ALA A 141 10.11 12.72 1.45
N THR A 142 10.16 11.40 1.64
CA THR A 142 11.32 10.58 1.27
C THR A 142 11.55 10.65 -0.24
N ILE A 143 10.51 10.50 -1.07
CA ILE A 143 10.65 10.61 -2.53
C ILE A 143 11.13 12.01 -2.95
N ASP A 144 10.61 13.06 -2.33
CA ASP A 144 11.02 14.45 -2.59
C ASP A 144 12.52 14.67 -2.36
N GLN A 145 13.06 14.07 -1.30
CA GLN A 145 14.48 14.12 -0.99
C GLN A 145 15.34 13.36 -2.01
N LEU A 146 14.80 12.30 -2.61
CA LEU A 146 15.48 11.58 -3.70
C LEU A 146 15.44 12.37 -5.00
N ALA A 147 14.26 12.83 -5.40
CA ALA A 147 14.01 13.65 -6.59
C ALA A 147 12.59 14.23 -6.57
N SER A 148 12.46 15.56 -6.46
CA SER A 148 11.17 16.26 -6.41
C SER A 148 10.28 15.95 -7.63
N GLU A 149 10.85 15.77 -8.82
CA GLU A 149 10.07 15.40 -10.01
C GLU A 149 9.41 14.02 -9.88
N GLN A 150 9.99 13.10 -9.11
CA GLN A 150 9.39 11.78 -8.89
C GLN A 150 8.25 11.82 -7.89
N ARG A 151 8.30 12.75 -6.93
CA ARG A 151 7.17 13.00 -6.03
C ARG A 151 5.95 13.45 -6.83
N GLU A 152 6.12 14.40 -7.75
CA GLU A 152 5.03 14.87 -8.61
C GLU A 152 4.42 13.71 -9.41
N ARG A 153 5.25 12.85 -9.99
CA ARG A 153 4.77 11.65 -10.71
C ARG A 153 3.96 10.70 -9.84
N ILE A 154 4.37 10.48 -8.59
CA ILE A 154 3.60 9.63 -7.66
C ILE A 154 2.28 10.31 -7.29
N GLU A 155 2.27 11.62 -7.05
CA GLU A 155 1.06 12.39 -6.75
C GLU A 155 0.07 12.42 -7.93
N GLU A 156 0.54 12.33 -9.19
CA GLU A 156 -0.31 12.16 -10.37
C GLU A 156 -0.95 10.78 -10.48
N VAL A 157 -0.23 9.72 -10.08
CA VAL A 157 -0.67 8.32 -10.21
C VAL A 157 -1.52 7.87 -9.03
N ALA A 158 -1.17 8.29 -7.80
CA ALA A 158 -1.80 7.84 -6.57
C ALA A 158 -3.34 7.99 -6.52
N PRO A 159 -3.95 9.08 -7.05
CA PRO A 159 -5.41 9.24 -7.09
C PRO A 159 -6.15 8.11 -7.81
N ALA A 160 -5.48 7.37 -8.70
CA ALA A 160 -6.09 6.21 -9.35
C ALA A 160 -6.42 5.08 -8.35
N PHE A 161 -5.80 5.07 -7.16
CA PHE A 161 -5.98 4.08 -6.09
C PHE A 161 -6.77 4.60 -4.88
N CYS A 162 -7.20 5.87 -4.89
CA CYS A 162 -7.95 6.51 -3.80
C CYS A 162 -9.47 6.38 -3.99
#